data_AF-A0A956DUR1-F1
#
_entry.id   AF-A0A956DUR1-F1
#
_cell.length_a   1.000
_cell.length_b   1.000
_cell.length_c   1.000
_cell.angle_alpha   90.00
_cell.angle_beta   90.00
_cell.angle_gamma   90.00
#
_symmetry.space_group_name_H-M   'P 1'
#
loop_
_entity.id
_entity.type
_entity.pdbx_description
1 polymer ?
#
loop_
_entity_poly.entity_id
_entity_poly.type
_entity_poly.pdbx_seq_one_letter_code
_entity_poly.pdbx_strand_id
1 'polypeptide(L)'
;VLPMVMRGLSVPFVKRLYIVTDAARQARFHNIAFGAICDPLGAGVERCLAAFEHAETAGRGFELCASASRGIWSEGLDMTDDRDFERVVQRAGLDWGAVQAMADDGWRTRAEQNRAALLGLGLWGVPCFRFGSLTFWGQDRIRDLDEVMAFWRRGVTA
;
A
#
# COMPACT_ATOMS: atom_id res chain seq x y z
N VAL A 1 -0.75 -5.14 -5.79
CA VAL A 1 -1.98 -5.77 -6.33
C VAL A 1 -3.03 -4.70 -6.53
N LEU A 2 -3.95 -4.86 -7.49
CA LEU A 2 -5.07 -3.93 -7.64
C LEU A 2 -6.07 -4.04 -6.45
N PRO A 3 -6.66 -2.93 -5.99
CA PRO A 3 -7.71 -2.93 -4.98
C PRO A 3 -8.86 -3.87 -5.33
N MET A 4 -9.52 -4.42 -4.30
CA MET A 4 -10.65 -5.34 -4.51
C MET A 4 -11.82 -4.70 -5.29
N VAL A 5 -12.08 -3.40 -5.07
CA VAL A 5 -13.14 -2.67 -5.78
C VAL A 5 -12.84 -2.60 -7.27
N MET A 6 -11.59 -2.36 -7.65
CA MET A 6 -11.11 -2.39 -9.04
C MET A 6 -11.05 -3.81 -9.63
N ARG A 7 -11.27 -4.83 -8.81
CA ARG A 7 -11.42 -6.24 -9.24
C ARG A 7 -12.89 -6.70 -9.25
N GLY A 8 -13.84 -5.77 -9.14
CA GLY A 8 -15.28 -6.05 -9.22
C GLY A 8 -15.97 -6.42 -7.91
N LEU A 9 -15.27 -6.34 -6.76
CA LEU A 9 -15.89 -6.62 -5.47
C LEU A 9 -16.60 -5.38 -4.92
N SER A 10 -17.86 -5.51 -4.54
CA SER A 10 -18.62 -4.43 -3.91
C SER A 10 -18.30 -4.32 -2.42
N VAL A 11 -18.20 -3.07 -1.94
CA VAL A 11 -18.05 -2.77 -0.51
C VAL A 11 -19.23 -1.89 -0.09
N PRO A 12 -20.20 -2.40 0.69
CA PRO A 12 -21.37 -1.63 1.11
C PRO A 12 -21.00 -0.35 1.86
N PHE A 13 -21.85 0.68 1.78
CA PHE A 13 -21.57 1.98 2.41
C PHE A 13 -21.28 1.87 3.91
N VAL A 14 -22.09 1.10 4.64
CA VAL A 14 -21.89 0.86 6.08
C VAL A 14 -20.51 0.24 6.36
N LYS A 15 -20.05 -0.68 5.50
CA LYS A 15 -18.72 -1.29 5.61
C LYS A 15 -17.60 -0.30 5.29
N ARG A 16 -17.78 0.58 4.29
CA ARG A 16 -16.82 1.65 3.99
C ARG A 16 -16.67 2.61 5.17
N LEU A 17 -17.77 3.03 5.77
CA LEU A 17 -17.75 3.90 6.94
C LEU A 17 -17.04 3.24 8.12
N TYR A 18 -17.33 1.96 8.39
CA TYR A 18 -16.64 1.19 9.42
C TYR A 18 -15.12 1.12 9.19
N ILE A 19 -14.68 0.84 7.95
CA ILE A 19 -13.25 0.77 7.62
C ILE A 19 -12.55 2.09 7.94
N VAL A 20 -13.15 3.22 7.54
CA VAL A 20 -12.56 4.54 7.78
C VAL A 20 -12.54 4.88 9.26
N THR A 21 -13.61 4.60 10.00
CA THR A 21 -13.68 4.90 11.44
C THR A 21 -12.72 4.03 12.25
N ASP A 22 -12.57 2.75 11.89
CA ASP A 22 -11.62 1.86 12.54
C ASP A 22 -10.17 2.22 12.21
N ALA A 23 -9.88 2.57 10.95
CA ALA A 23 -8.57 3.08 10.55
C ALA A 23 -8.19 4.35 11.33
N ALA A 24 -9.13 5.30 11.49
CA ALA A 24 -8.93 6.49 12.30
C ALA A 24 -8.69 6.16 13.79
N ARG A 25 -9.39 5.16 14.33
CA ARG A 25 -9.18 4.68 15.71
C ARG A 25 -7.77 4.10 15.88
N GLN A 26 -7.33 3.26 14.94
CA GLN A 26 -5.98 2.67 14.96
C GLN A 26 -4.89 3.74 14.79
N ALA A 27 -5.08 4.71 13.90
CA ALA A 27 -4.14 5.81 13.71
C ALA A 27 -3.94 6.61 15.00
N ARG A 28 -5.03 6.93 15.73
CA ARG A 28 -4.94 7.59 17.05
C ARG A 28 -4.19 6.74 18.07
N PHE A 29 -4.48 5.44 18.13
CA PHE A 29 -3.81 4.52 19.05
C PHE A 29 -2.29 4.46 18.80
N HIS A 30 -1.88 4.48 17.53
CA HIS A 30 -0.47 4.41 17.13
C HIS A 30 0.21 5.78 16.94
N ASN A 31 -0.47 6.89 17.21
CA ASN A 31 0.02 8.25 16.96
C ASN A 31 0.47 8.47 15.49
N ILE A 32 -0.32 7.95 14.54
CA ILE A 32 -0.12 8.11 13.10
C ILE A 32 -1.07 9.21 12.60
N ALA A 33 -0.57 10.08 11.73
CA ALA A 33 -1.39 11.13 11.11
C ALA A 33 -2.51 10.51 10.24
N PHE A 34 -3.74 10.95 10.47
CA PHE A 34 -4.93 10.55 9.72
C PHE A 34 -5.92 11.70 9.73
N GLY A 35 -6.47 12.07 8.58
CA GLY A 35 -7.09 13.38 8.40
C GLY A 35 -8.01 13.45 7.19
N ALA A 36 -7.82 14.46 6.35
CA ALA A 36 -8.55 14.54 5.08
C ALA A 36 -8.16 13.36 4.20
N ILE A 37 -9.15 12.71 3.59
CA ILE A 37 -8.95 11.52 2.76
C ILE A 37 -9.42 11.81 1.34
N CYS A 38 -8.59 11.48 0.36
CA CYS A 38 -8.97 11.39 -1.04
C CYS A 38 -8.63 9.97 -1.54
N ASP A 39 -9.66 9.13 -1.74
CA ASP A 39 -9.47 7.72 -2.10
C ASP A 39 -8.93 7.61 -3.55
N PRO A 40 -7.75 7.01 -3.78
CA PRO A 40 -7.08 7.04 -5.09
C PRO A 40 -7.67 6.08 -6.12
N LEU A 41 -8.78 5.38 -5.84
CA LEU A 41 -9.37 4.37 -6.74
C LEU A 41 -9.39 4.80 -8.22
N GLY A 42 -9.22 3.82 -9.11
CA GLY A 42 -9.10 4.10 -10.54
C GLY A 42 -7.71 4.63 -10.88
N ALA A 43 -7.65 5.72 -11.64
CA ALA A 43 -6.41 6.25 -12.20
C ALA A 43 -5.37 6.63 -11.13
N GLY A 44 -5.78 7.03 -9.92
CA GLY A 44 -4.84 7.38 -8.84
C GLY A 44 -4.02 6.16 -8.38
N VAL A 45 -4.66 5.00 -8.26
CA VAL A 45 -3.98 3.74 -7.95
C VAL A 45 -3.06 3.33 -9.09
N GLU A 46 -3.50 3.46 -10.34
CA GLU A 46 -2.67 3.15 -11.51
C GLU A 46 -1.41 4.02 -11.56
N ARG A 47 -1.56 5.33 -11.31
CA ARG A 47 -0.43 6.28 -11.21
C ARG A 47 0.53 5.91 -10.09
N CYS A 48 0.04 5.59 -8.90
CA CYS A 48 0.87 5.15 -7.79
C CYS A 48 1.64 3.86 -8.09
N LEU A 49 0.99 2.87 -8.73
CA LEU A 49 1.64 1.61 -9.11
C LEU A 49 2.68 1.81 -10.22
N ALA A 50 2.39 2.65 -11.21
CA ALA A 50 3.34 3.00 -12.27
C ALA A 50 4.59 3.71 -11.70
N ALA A 51 4.38 4.73 -10.87
CA ALA A 51 5.47 5.46 -10.23
C ALA A 51 6.32 4.58 -9.31
N PHE A 52 5.72 3.53 -8.72
CA PHE A 52 6.43 2.58 -7.87
C PHE A 52 7.51 1.79 -8.63
N GLU A 53 7.32 1.47 -9.92
CA GLU A 53 8.36 0.76 -10.69
C GLU A 53 9.64 1.59 -10.83
N HIS A 54 9.51 2.90 -11.04
CA HIS A 54 10.66 3.80 -11.04
C HIS A 54 11.23 4.02 -9.65
N ALA A 55 10.35 4.19 -8.64
CA ALA A 55 10.79 4.32 -7.27
C ALA A 55 11.63 3.12 -6.81
N GLU A 56 11.24 1.91 -7.19
CA GLU A 56 11.99 0.68 -6.90
C GLU A 56 13.35 0.67 -7.59
N THR A 57 13.42 1.08 -8.86
CA THR A 57 14.69 1.20 -9.60
C THR A 57 15.62 2.23 -8.95
N ALA A 58 15.06 3.29 -8.36
CA ALA A 58 15.79 4.32 -7.62
C ALA A 58 16.08 3.96 -6.15
N GLY A 59 15.60 2.81 -5.64
CA GLY A 59 15.73 2.43 -4.23
C GLY A 59 14.88 3.28 -3.27
N ARG A 60 13.80 3.88 -3.76
CA ARG A 60 12.90 4.81 -3.05
C ARG A 60 11.45 4.33 -2.97
N GLY A 61 11.21 3.04 -3.20
CA GLY A 61 9.86 2.46 -3.21
C GLY A 61 9.11 2.67 -1.90
N PHE A 62 9.80 2.52 -0.76
CA PHE A 62 9.20 2.73 0.56
C PHE A 62 8.84 4.20 0.80
N GLU A 63 9.71 5.13 0.42
CA GLU A 63 9.52 6.57 0.52
C GLU A 63 8.33 7.02 -0.32
N LEU A 64 8.18 6.48 -1.53
CA LEU A 64 7.00 6.74 -2.35
C LEU A 64 5.74 6.22 -1.67
N CYS A 65 5.72 4.96 -1.21
CA CYS A 65 4.58 4.40 -0.51
C CYS A 65 4.20 5.20 0.73
N ALA A 66 5.17 5.63 1.54
CA ALA A 66 4.95 6.43 2.74
C ALA A 66 4.42 7.85 2.38
N SER A 67 5.01 8.47 1.36
CA SER A 67 4.60 9.78 0.86
C SER A 67 3.18 9.74 0.30
N ALA A 68 2.85 8.75 -0.54
CA ALA A 68 1.52 8.58 -1.11
C ALA A 68 0.50 8.27 -0.01
N SER A 69 0.83 7.35 0.92
CA SER A 69 -0.06 6.98 2.03
C SER A 69 -0.39 8.19 2.91
N ARG A 70 0.60 9.03 3.24
CA ARG A 70 0.35 10.28 3.97
C ARG A 70 -0.52 11.25 3.16
N GLY A 71 -0.23 11.40 1.87
CA GLY A 71 -1.01 12.24 0.95
C GLY A 71 -2.49 11.85 0.92
N ILE A 72 -2.75 10.56 0.72
CA ILE A 72 -4.08 9.96 0.57
C ILE A 72 -4.85 9.98 1.90
N TRP A 73 -4.25 9.51 3.00
CA TRP A 73 -4.98 9.20 4.24
C TRP A 73 -4.93 10.31 5.30
N SER A 74 -4.13 11.35 5.09
CA SER A 74 -3.99 12.45 6.05
C SER A 74 -4.15 13.84 5.45
N GLU A 75 -3.69 14.04 4.22
CA GLU A 75 -3.59 15.37 3.61
C GLU A 75 -4.70 15.64 2.57
N GLY A 76 -5.45 14.62 2.18
CA GLY A 76 -6.51 14.72 1.17
C GLY A 76 -6.00 15.00 -0.24
N LEU A 77 -4.75 14.62 -0.55
CA LEU A 77 -4.17 14.83 -1.87
C LEU A 77 -4.81 13.90 -2.91
N ASP A 78 -5.13 14.44 -4.09
CA ASP A 78 -5.69 13.68 -5.19
C ASP A 78 -4.58 13.08 -6.06
N MET A 79 -4.47 11.74 -6.08
CA MET A 79 -3.45 11.06 -6.87
C MET A 79 -3.70 11.13 -8.39
N THR A 80 -4.83 11.69 -8.82
CA THR A 80 -5.14 11.95 -10.24
C THR A 80 -4.73 13.35 -10.69
N ASP A 81 -4.53 14.30 -9.78
CA ASP A 81 -4.06 15.66 -10.07
C ASP A 81 -2.53 15.70 -10.13
N ASP A 82 -1.99 16.36 -11.15
CA ASP A 82 -0.54 16.41 -11.36
C ASP A 82 0.21 17.18 -10.28
N ARG A 83 -0.37 18.25 -9.72
CA ARG A 83 0.30 19.06 -8.70
C ARG A 83 0.38 18.29 -7.37
N ASP A 84 -0.71 17.64 -7.00
CA ASP A 84 -0.74 16.80 -5.80
C ASP A 84 0.16 15.57 -5.93
N PHE A 85 0.17 14.94 -7.11
CA PHE A 85 1.02 13.78 -7.36
C PHE A 85 2.51 14.14 -7.45
N GLU A 86 2.86 15.26 -8.10
CA GLU A 86 4.23 15.81 -8.12
C GLU A 86 4.75 16.02 -6.70
N ARG A 87 3.94 16.61 -5.81
CA ARG A 87 4.29 16.80 -4.40
C ARG A 87 4.61 15.48 -3.71
N VAL A 88 3.83 14.43 -3.97
CA VAL A 88 4.06 13.08 -3.42
C VAL A 88 5.38 12.50 -3.93
N VAL A 89 5.65 12.60 -5.23
CA VAL A 89 6.86 12.09 -5.90
C VAL A 89 8.11 12.82 -5.39
N GLN A 90 8.09 14.16 -5.36
CA GLN A 90 9.22 14.95 -4.89
C GLN A 90 9.50 14.76 -3.40
N ARG A 91 8.46 14.62 -2.57
CA ARG A 91 8.62 14.28 -1.14
C ARG A 91 9.27 12.91 -0.94
N ALA A 92 9.05 11.98 -1.85
CA ALA A 92 9.75 10.70 -1.86
C ALA A 92 11.21 10.81 -2.34
N GLY A 93 11.64 11.99 -2.79
CA GLY A 93 12.95 12.30 -3.36
C GLY A 93 13.17 11.72 -4.75
N LEU A 94 12.10 11.60 -5.52
CA LEU A 94 12.13 11.19 -6.93
C LEU A 94 12.01 12.41 -7.83
N ASP A 95 12.55 12.28 -9.04
CA ASP A 95 12.41 13.31 -10.07
C ASP A 95 11.03 13.20 -10.74
N TRP A 96 10.29 14.30 -10.75
CA TRP A 96 8.95 14.33 -11.32
C TRP A 96 8.95 14.12 -12.84
N GLY A 97 9.90 14.75 -13.55
CA GLY A 97 10.03 14.60 -15.00
C GLY A 97 10.31 13.16 -15.42
N ALA A 98 11.17 12.46 -14.68
CA ALA A 98 11.46 11.05 -14.90
C ALA A 98 10.22 10.16 -14.68
N VAL A 99 9.42 10.42 -13.65
CA VAL A 99 8.16 9.69 -13.42
C VAL A 99 7.14 9.98 -14.51
N GLN A 100 7.02 11.23 -14.99
CA GLN A 100 6.11 11.57 -16.09
C GLN A 100 6.54 10.97 -17.44
N ALA A 101 7.84 10.87 -17.68
CA ALA A 101 8.38 10.31 -18.92
C ALA A 101 8.22 8.78 -19.01
N MET A 102 7.79 8.11 -17.94
CA MET A 102 7.49 6.69 -17.97
C MET A 102 6.25 6.40 -18.79
N ALA A 103 6.44 5.69 -19.91
CA ALA A 103 5.35 5.11 -20.70
C ALA A 103 5.20 3.59 -20.44
N ASP A 104 5.78 3.06 -19.36
CA ASP A 104 5.85 1.62 -19.12
C ASP A 104 4.63 1.08 -18.38
N ASP A 105 3.93 0.15 -19.02
CA ASP A 105 2.81 -0.59 -18.47
C ASP A 105 3.26 -1.82 -17.64
N GLY A 106 4.57 -2.02 -17.44
CA GLY A 106 5.18 -3.11 -16.68
C GLY A 106 4.62 -3.29 -15.26
N TRP A 107 4.13 -2.20 -14.65
CA TRP A 107 3.43 -2.24 -13.37
C TRP A 107 2.20 -3.16 -13.39
N ARG A 108 1.51 -3.31 -14.53
CA ARG A 108 0.35 -4.21 -14.66
C ARG A 108 0.78 -5.67 -14.54
N THR A 109 1.88 -6.04 -15.20
CA THR A 109 2.47 -7.37 -15.11
C THR A 109 2.89 -7.68 -13.68
N ARG A 110 3.60 -6.77 -13.00
CA ARG A 110 3.98 -6.95 -11.59
C ARG A 110 2.75 -7.04 -10.68
N ALA A 111 1.73 -6.22 -10.91
CA ALA A 111 0.49 -6.26 -10.14
C ALA A 111 -0.23 -7.60 -10.28
N GLU A 112 -0.24 -8.19 -11.47
CA GLU A 112 -0.83 -9.50 -11.76
C GLU A 112 -0.01 -10.65 -11.15
N GLN A 113 1.31 -10.62 -11.27
CA GLN A 113 2.19 -11.59 -10.60
C GLN A 113 1.99 -11.59 -9.08
N ASN A 114 1.93 -10.39 -8.49
CA ASN A 114 1.62 -10.24 -7.06
C ASN A 114 0.23 -10.78 -6.72
N ARG A 115 -0.75 -10.63 -7.60
CA ARG A 115 -2.11 -11.16 -7.40
C ARG A 115 -2.11 -12.68 -7.45
N ALA A 116 -1.41 -13.28 -8.42
CA ALA A 116 -1.28 -14.73 -8.53
C ALA A 116 -0.55 -15.32 -7.31
N ALA A 117 0.53 -14.67 -6.84
CA ALA A 117 1.23 -15.06 -5.62
C ALA A 117 0.34 -14.98 -4.38
N LEU A 118 -0.45 -13.91 -4.24
CA LEU A 118 -1.43 -13.75 -3.17
C LEU A 118 -2.45 -14.91 -3.17
N LEU A 119 -3.03 -15.24 -4.32
CA LEU A 119 -3.98 -16.35 -4.46
C LEU A 119 -3.34 -17.71 -4.20
N GLY A 120 -2.09 -17.91 -4.63
CA GLY A 120 -1.33 -19.12 -4.33
C GLY A 120 -1.08 -19.35 -2.85
N LEU A 121 -1.17 -18.31 -2.02
CA LEU A 121 -1.14 -18.38 -0.56
C LEU A 121 -2.53 -18.61 0.08
N GLY A 122 -3.58 -18.79 -0.73
CA GLY A 122 -4.96 -18.86 -0.24
C GLY A 122 -5.52 -17.52 0.24
N LEU A 123 -4.86 -16.41 -0.10
CA LEU A 123 -5.27 -15.06 0.29
C LEU A 123 -5.92 -14.32 -0.86
N TRP A 124 -6.74 -13.31 -0.55
CA TRP A 124 -7.46 -12.53 -1.56
C TRP A 124 -7.34 -11.01 -1.38
N GLY A 125 -6.81 -10.56 -0.24
CA GLY A 125 -6.70 -9.15 0.13
C GLY A 125 -5.35 -8.78 0.75
N VAL A 126 -5.18 -7.49 1.02
CA VAL A 126 -3.98 -6.88 1.62
C VAL A 126 -4.36 -6.09 2.89
N PRO A 127 -3.41 -5.77 3.79
CA PRO A 127 -2.01 -6.24 3.79
C PRO A 127 -1.91 -7.72 4.15
N CYS A 128 -0.87 -8.38 3.65
CA CYS A 128 -0.53 -9.76 3.97
C CYS A 128 0.97 -9.90 4.13
N PHE A 129 1.39 -10.86 4.95
CA PHE A 129 2.79 -11.10 5.29
C PHE A 129 3.08 -12.60 5.22
N ARG A 130 4.30 -12.95 4.84
CA ARG A 130 4.78 -14.33 4.83
C ARG A 130 6.12 -14.41 5.55
N PHE A 131 6.25 -15.36 6.47
CA PHE A 131 7.50 -15.66 7.17
C PHE A 131 7.74 -17.18 7.12
N GLY A 132 8.71 -17.61 6.31
CA GLY A 132 8.91 -19.02 5.99
C GLY A 132 7.68 -19.66 5.32
N SER A 133 7.10 -20.69 5.94
CA SER A 133 5.86 -21.33 5.52
C SER A 133 4.60 -20.66 6.09
N LEU A 134 4.74 -19.77 7.07
CA LEU A 134 3.60 -19.13 7.74
C LEU A 134 3.13 -17.90 6.96
N THR A 135 1.82 -17.74 6.88
CA THR A 135 1.17 -16.63 6.18
C THR A 135 0.19 -15.94 7.12
N PHE A 136 0.18 -14.61 7.10
CA PHE A 136 -0.63 -13.74 7.95
C PHE A 136 -1.39 -12.75 7.07
N TRP A 137 -2.66 -12.49 7.38
CA TRP A 137 -3.50 -11.58 6.62
C TRP A 137 -4.23 -10.61 7.54
N GLY A 138 -4.08 -9.32 7.25
CA GLY A 138 -4.60 -8.22 8.08
C GLY A 138 -3.52 -7.53 8.90
N GLN A 139 -3.72 -6.23 9.16
CA GLN A 139 -2.85 -5.43 10.02
C GLN A 139 -2.91 -5.88 11.48
N ASP A 140 -4.06 -6.42 11.90
CA ASP A 140 -4.30 -7.03 13.21
C ASP A 140 -3.47 -8.30 13.46
N ARG A 141 -2.83 -8.86 12.42
CA ARG A 141 -1.91 -10.02 12.52
C ARG A 141 -0.43 -9.67 12.61
N ILE A 142 -0.09 -8.38 12.61
CA ILE A 142 1.32 -7.96 12.76
C ILE A 142 1.90 -8.42 14.09
N ARG A 143 1.10 -8.43 15.17
CA ARG A 143 1.53 -8.94 16.48
C ARG A 143 1.86 -10.44 16.43
N ASP A 144 0.99 -11.25 15.82
CA ASP A 144 1.20 -12.69 15.67
C ASP A 144 2.49 -12.97 14.89
N LEU A 145 2.74 -12.18 13.83
CA LEU A 145 3.99 -12.23 13.06
C LEU A 145 5.21 -11.88 13.92
N ASP A 146 5.14 -10.81 14.73
CA ASP A 146 6.24 -10.40 15.61
C ASP A 146 6.56 -11.47 16.66
N GLU A 147 5.55 -12.08 17.27
CA GLU A 147 5.71 -13.17 18.24
C GLU A 147 6.42 -14.39 17.61
N VAL A 148 6.05 -14.75 16.38
CA VAL A 148 6.71 -15.82 15.61
C VAL A 148 8.16 -15.44 15.31
N MET A 149 8.43 -14.23 14.81
CA MET A 149 9.80 -13.79 14.52
C MET A 149 10.66 -13.79 15.79
N ALA A 150 10.13 -13.34 16.92
CA ALA A 150 10.81 -13.33 18.20
C ALA A 150 11.09 -14.74 18.74
N PHE A 151 10.17 -15.68 18.55
CA PHE A 151 10.41 -17.10 18.86
C PHE A 151 11.55 -17.68 18.02
N TRP A 152 11.52 -17.45 16.70
CA TRP A 152 12.56 -17.93 15.78
C TRP A 152 13.95 -17.37 16.10
N ARG A 153 14.07 -16.08 16.41
CA ARG A 153 15.36 -15.47 16.80
C ARG A 153 15.96 -16.11 18.06
N ARG A 154 15.12 -16.50 19.01
CA ARG A 154 15.55 -17.18 20.25
C ARG A 154 15.93 -18.64 20.03
N GLY A 155 15.27 -19.34 19.09
CA GLY A 155 15.59 -20.73 18.74
C GLY A 155 16.86 -20.93 17.92
N VAL A 156 17.40 -19.88 17.28
CA VAL A 156 18.66 -19.91 16.52
C VAL A 156 19.88 -19.57 17.39
N THR A 157 19.66 -19.06 18.61
CA THR A 157 20.72 -18.63 19.54
C THR A 157 20.97 -19.61 20.70
N ALA A 158 20.35 -20.78 20.69
CA ALA A 158 20.58 -21.89 21.64
C ALA A 158 21.23 -23.08 20.91
#